data_AF-A0A1M5QQC1-F1
#
_entry.id   AF-A0A1M5QQC1-F1
#
_cell.length_a   1.000
_cell.length_b   1.000
_cell.length_c   1.000
_cell.angle_alpha   90.00
_cell.angle_beta   90.00
_cell.angle_gamma   90.00
#
_symmetry.space_group_name_H-M   'P 1'
#
loop_
_entity.id
_entity.type
_entity.pdbx_description
1 polymer ?
#
loop_
_entity_poly.entity_id
_entity_poly.type
_entity_poly.pdbx_seq_one_letter_code
_entity_poly.pdbx_strand_id
1 'polypeptide(L)'
;MSRWACGLDGCDAAFDAVEDAIVHQTTAHERHECQVCGAVVPDGYFAIRHALDEHTRAEFVRAYDADSDDVRERERIKADIEDIADLDRIVERVDGAV
;
A
#
# COMPACT_ATOMS: atom_id res chain seq x y z
N MET A 1 15.30 15.70 7.45
CA MET A 1 14.65 14.39 7.55
C MET A 1 13.56 14.37 6.50
N SER A 2 13.62 13.43 5.57
CA SER A 2 12.58 13.23 4.57
C SER A 2 11.34 12.70 5.31
N ARG A 3 10.19 13.37 5.16
CA ARG A 3 8.93 12.85 5.73
C ARG A 3 8.26 11.93 4.73
N TRP A 4 7.63 10.88 5.23
CA TRP A 4 6.82 9.94 4.47
C TRP A 4 5.39 10.46 4.43
N ALA A 5 4.91 10.83 3.24
CA ALA A 5 3.51 11.20 3.05
C ALA A 5 2.62 9.96 3.00
N CYS A 6 1.35 10.10 3.39
CA CYS A 6 0.36 9.02 3.28
C CYS A 6 0.21 8.54 1.82
N GLY A 7 0.25 9.44 0.85
CA GLY A 7 0.18 9.09 -0.57
C GLY A 7 -1.19 8.61 -1.08
N LEU A 8 -2.21 8.60 -0.23
CA LEU A 8 -3.60 8.38 -0.62
C LEU A 8 -4.25 9.72 -0.99
N ASP A 9 -5.11 9.70 -2.01
CA ASP A 9 -5.76 10.91 -2.50
C ASP A 9 -6.59 11.59 -1.40
N GLY A 10 -6.45 12.91 -1.29
CA GLY A 10 -7.09 13.69 -0.23
C GLY A 10 -6.47 13.55 1.17
N CYS A 11 -5.31 12.92 1.33
CA CYS A 11 -4.62 12.79 2.62
C CYS A 11 -3.23 13.44 2.65
N ASP A 12 -3.13 14.59 3.30
CA ASP A 12 -1.88 15.35 3.46
C ASP A 12 -1.05 14.93 4.70
N ALA A 13 -1.41 13.83 5.37
CA ALA A 13 -0.70 13.36 6.54
C ALA A 13 0.74 12.95 6.18
N ALA A 14 1.69 13.31 7.04
CA ALA A 14 3.11 13.02 6.84
C ALA A 14 3.77 12.60 8.15
N PHE A 15 4.67 11.63 8.07
CA PHE A 15 5.26 10.93 9.21
C PHE A 15 6.79 10.90 9.12
N ASP A 16 7.45 10.74 10.25
CA ASP A 16 8.91 10.65 10.30
C ASP A 16 9.41 9.21 10.01
N ALA A 17 8.53 8.20 10.12
CA ALA A 17 8.81 6.80 9.82
C ALA A 17 7.81 6.25 8.79
N VAL A 18 8.30 5.34 7.93
CA VAL A 18 7.47 4.70 6.89
C VAL A 18 6.41 3.79 7.52
N GLU A 19 6.74 3.14 8.63
CA GLU A 19 5.84 2.27 9.39
C GLU A 19 4.65 3.06 9.93
N ASP A 20 4.85 4.31 10.36
CA ASP A 20 3.77 5.16 10.84
C ASP A 20 2.83 5.56 9.70
N ALA A 21 3.37 5.82 8.50
CA ALA A 21 2.56 6.07 7.32
C ALA A 21 1.73 4.84 6.92
N ILE A 22 2.30 3.64 6.96
CA ILE A 22 1.59 2.39 6.62
C ILE A 22 0.51 2.07 7.66
N VAL A 23 0.80 2.24 8.95
CA VAL A 23 -0.21 2.07 10.01
C VAL A 23 -1.36 3.06 9.83
N HIS A 24 -1.05 4.32 9.46
CA HIS A 24 -2.07 5.32 9.16
C HIS A 24 -2.94 4.94 7.95
N GLN A 25 -2.33 4.55 6.82
CA GLN A 25 -3.06 4.02 5.65
C GLN A 25 -4.01 2.89 6.05
N THR A 26 -3.56 1.99 6.93
CA THR A 26 -4.30 0.80 7.34
C THR A 26 -5.50 1.08 8.25
N THR A 27 -5.40 2.12 9.09
CA THR A 27 -6.35 2.35 10.20
C THR A 27 -7.21 3.60 10.04
N ALA A 28 -6.79 4.56 9.22
CA ALA A 28 -7.46 5.85 9.05
C ALA A 28 -8.21 6.00 7.72
N HIS A 29 -8.04 5.06 6.79
CA HIS A 29 -8.67 5.10 5.48
C HIS A 29 -9.66 3.96 5.27
N GLU A 30 -10.58 4.19 4.33
CA GLU A 30 -11.47 3.14 3.86
C GLU A 30 -10.65 2.01 3.22
N ARG A 31 -11.11 0.78 3.37
CA ARG A 31 -10.41 -0.38 2.82
C ARG A 31 -10.62 -0.42 1.30
N HIS A 32 -9.61 -0.89 0.59
CA HIS A 32 -9.63 -1.01 -0.88
C HIS A 32 -10.20 -2.36 -1.30
N GLU A 33 -11.16 -2.34 -2.24
CA GLU A 33 -11.62 -3.57 -2.91
C GLU A 33 -10.75 -3.84 -4.13
N CYS A 34 -10.03 -4.96 -4.10
CA CYS A 34 -9.18 -5.39 -5.20
C CYS A 34 -10.02 -5.68 -6.45
N GLN A 35 -9.83 -4.89 -7.51
CA GLN A 35 -10.58 -5.04 -8.77
C GLN A 35 -10.27 -6.34 -9.54
N VAL A 36 -9.23 -7.08 -9.15
CA VAL A 36 -8.88 -8.38 -9.77
C VAL A 36 -9.70 -9.52 -9.17
N CYS A 37 -9.86 -9.57 -7.84
CA CYS A 37 -10.43 -10.73 -7.13
C CYS A 37 -11.55 -10.40 -6.13
N GLY A 38 -11.86 -9.12 -5.90
CA GLY A 38 -12.89 -8.67 -4.96
C GLY A 38 -12.50 -8.72 -3.48
N ALA A 39 -11.23 -9.03 -3.16
CA ALA A 39 -10.76 -9.02 -1.78
C ALA A 39 -10.74 -7.59 -1.21
N VAL A 40 -11.24 -7.41 0.01
CA VAL A 40 -11.18 -6.12 0.72
C VAL A 40 -9.94 -6.09 1.61
N VAL A 41 -8.96 -5.29 1.20
CA VAL A 41 -7.63 -5.16 1.83
C VAL A 41 -7.43 -3.73 2.36
N PRO A 42 -6.51 -3.48 3.30
CA PRO A 42 -6.15 -2.12 3.64
C PRO A 42 -5.64 -1.36 2.41
N ASP A 43 -5.99 -0.08 2.29
CA ASP A 43 -5.54 0.77 1.19
C ASP A 43 -4.04 1.13 1.33
N GLY A 44 -3.48 1.81 0.33
CA GLY A 44 -2.09 2.23 0.29
C GLY A 44 -1.15 1.05 0.04
N TYR A 45 -0.13 0.90 0.89
CA TYR A 45 0.93 -0.09 0.69
C TYR A 45 0.40 -1.52 0.61
N PHE A 46 -0.56 -1.91 1.46
CA PHE A 46 -1.09 -3.28 1.46
C PHE A 46 -1.91 -3.60 0.20
N ALA A 47 -2.63 -2.61 -0.35
CA ALA A 47 -3.31 -2.77 -1.64
C ALA A 47 -2.31 -2.98 -2.78
N ILE A 48 -1.21 -2.21 -2.80
CA ILE A 48 -0.13 -2.37 -3.79
C ILE A 48 0.52 -3.76 -3.65
N ARG A 49 0.90 -4.14 -2.44
CA ARG A 49 1.53 -5.44 -2.16
C ARG A 49 0.64 -6.60 -2.59
N HIS A 50 -0.63 -6.59 -2.20
CA HIS A 50 -1.61 -7.60 -2.61
C HIS A 50 -1.70 -7.69 -4.14
N ALA A 51 -1.85 -6.54 -4.81
CA ALA A 51 -1.99 -6.49 -6.26
C ALA A 51 -0.78 -7.08 -7.02
N LEU A 52 0.43 -6.86 -6.51
CA LEU A 52 1.67 -7.28 -7.19
C LEU A 52 2.17 -8.67 -6.77
N ASP A 53 1.79 -9.17 -5.59
CA ASP A 53 2.22 -10.48 -5.10
C ASP A 53 1.21 -11.58 -5.40
N GLU A 54 -0.09 -11.26 -5.41
CA GLU A 54 -1.15 -12.25 -5.60
C GLU A 54 -1.67 -12.31 -7.03
N HIS A 55 -1.40 -11.28 -7.85
CA HIS A 55 -1.87 -11.20 -9.23
C HIS A 55 -0.75 -10.90 -10.21
N THR A 56 -0.95 -11.31 -11.46
CA THR A 56 -0.01 -11.00 -12.53
C THR A 56 -0.18 -9.55 -13.01
N ARG A 57 0.89 -8.98 -13.57
CA ARG A 57 0.85 -7.66 -14.22
C ARG A 57 -0.28 -7.54 -15.25
N ALA A 58 -0.54 -8.61 -16.00
CA ALA A 58 -1.58 -8.64 -17.02
C ALA A 58 -3.00 -8.62 -16.42
N GLU A 59 -3.20 -9.22 -15.24
CA GLU A 59 -4.46 -9.13 -14.51
C GLU A 59 -4.65 -7.74 -13.93
N PHE A 60 -3.63 -7.18 -13.30
CA PHE A 60 -3.65 -5.81 -12.78
C PHE A 60 -4.00 -4.79 -13.86
N VAL A 61 -3.27 -4.79 -14.98
CA VAL A 61 -3.51 -3.88 -16.12
C VAL A 61 -4.95 -3.96 -16.62
N ARG A 62 -5.51 -5.17 -16.74
CA ARG A 62 -6.88 -5.35 -17.24
C ARG A 62 -7.94 -4.91 -16.23
N ALA A 63 -7.73 -5.19 -14.94
CA ALA A 63 -8.70 -4.88 -13.91
C ALA A 63 -8.76 -3.39 -13.57
N TYR A 64 -7.62 -2.70 -13.63
CA TYR A 64 -7.49 -1.29 -13.25
C TYR A 64 -7.40 -0.32 -14.43
N ASP A 65 -7.55 -0.81 -15.68
CA ASP A 65 -7.30 -0.03 -16.90
C ASP A 65 -5.94 0.70 -16.86
N ALA A 66 -4.93 0.02 -16.31
CA ALA A 66 -3.62 0.59 -16.02
C ALA A 66 -2.64 0.34 -17.17
N ASP A 67 -1.52 1.08 -17.20
CA ASP A 67 -0.46 0.88 -18.17
C ASP A 67 0.83 0.29 -17.56
N SER A 68 1.90 0.23 -18.36
CA SER A 68 3.17 -0.31 -17.88
C SER A 68 3.88 0.60 -16.89
N ASP A 69 3.63 1.90 -16.94
CA ASP A 69 4.25 2.89 -16.06
C ASP A 69 3.55 2.90 -14.71
N ASP A 70 2.22 2.72 -14.69
CA ASP A 70 1.43 2.42 -13.49
C ASP A 70 1.98 1.23 -12.69
N VAL A 71 2.30 0.14 -13.38
CA VAL A 71 2.87 -1.06 -12.76
C VAL A 71 4.27 -0.76 -12.22
N ARG A 72 5.13 -0.12 -13.02
CA ARG A 72 6.50 0.21 -12.61
C ARG A 72 6.53 1.15 -11.40
N GLU A 73 5.61 2.09 -11.32
CA GLU A 73 5.50 3.00 -10.19
C GLU A 73 5.16 2.26 -8.91
N ARG A 74 4.16 1.38 -8.95
CA ARG A 74 3.76 0.56 -7.81
C ARG A 74 4.85 -0.43 -7.39
N GLU A 75 5.56 -1.02 -8.34
CA GLU A 75 6.73 -1.88 -8.06
C GLU A 75 7.84 -1.10 -7.34
N ARG A 76 8.11 0.14 -7.79
CA ARG A 76 9.12 1.00 -7.16
C ARG A 76 8.72 1.39 -5.73
N ILE A 77 7.48 1.84 -5.54
CA ILE A 77 6.93 2.20 -4.22
C ILE A 77 7.02 1.00 -3.27
N LYS A 78 6.61 -0.19 -3.73
CA LYS A 78 6.68 -1.41 -2.95
C LYS A 78 8.13 -1.72 -2.53
N ALA A 79 9.07 -1.68 -3.46
CA ALA A 79 10.48 -1.95 -3.19
C ALA A 79 11.09 -0.92 -2.22
N ASP A 80 10.86 0.38 -2.45
CA ASP A 80 11.37 1.45 -1.59
C ASP A 80 10.86 1.33 -0.14
N ILE A 81 9.61 0.89 0.03
CA ILE A 81 9.02 0.62 1.34
C ILE A 81 9.65 -0.63 1.97
N GLU A 82 9.74 -1.74 1.23
CA GLU A 82 10.25 -3.02 1.75
C GLU A 82 11.75 -2.98 2.10
N ASP A 83 12.51 -2.10 1.47
CA ASP A 83 13.92 -1.88 1.79
C ASP A 83 14.13 -1.19 3.16
N ILE A 84 13.10 -0.52 3.70
CA ILE A 84 13.21 0.34 4.89
C ILE A 84 12.31 -0.13 6.03
N ALA A 85 11.09 -0.59 5.71
CA ALA A 85 10.06 -0.87 6.68
C ALA A 85 10.25 -2.23 7.36
N ASP A 86 10.09 -2.25 8.68
CA ASP A 86 9.90 -3.49 9.44
C ASP A 86 8.42 -3.90 9.40
N LEU A 87 8.08 -4.82 8.47
CA LEU A 87 6.70 -5.26 8.27
C LEU A 87 6.14 -6.04 9.45
N ASP A 88 6.96 -6.82 10.14
CA ASP A 88 6.52 -7.58 11.32
C ASP A 88 6.07 -6.60 12.42
N ARG A 89 6.83 -5.52 12.63
CA ARG A 89 6.46 -4.45 13.55
C ARG A 89 5.17 -3.72 13.17
N ILE A 90 4.88 -3.57 11.88
CA ILE A 90 3.61 -2.97 11.42
C ILE A 90 2.44 -3.88 11.76
N VAL A 91 2.55 -5.19 11.47
CA VAL A 91 1.48 -6.16 11.76
C VAL A 91 1.17 -6.21 13.25
N GLU A 92 2.20 -6.27 14.10
CA GLU A 92 2.02 -6.24 15.56
C GLU A 92 1.24 -5.00 16.05
N ARG A 93 1.50 -3.83 15.44
CA ARG A 93 0.82 -2.57 15.80
C ARG A 93 -0.63 -2.52 15.33
N VAL A 94 -0.92 -3.08 14.16
CA VAL A 94 -2.28 -3.13 13.60
C VAL A 94 -3.13 -4.12 14.39
N ASP A 95 -2.61 -5.32 14.66
CA ASP A 95 -3.34 -6.36 15.40
C ASP A 95 -3.51 -6.00 16.89
N GLY A 96 -2.54 -5.31 17.49
CA GLY A 96 -2.60 -4.85 18.88
C GLY A 96 -3.53 -3.64 19.12
N ALA A 97 -4.04 -3.01 18.06
CA ALA A 97 -4.97 -1.88 18.14
C ALA A 97 -6.46 -2.29 18.13
N VAL A 98 -6.74 -3.60 18.07
CA VAL A 98 -8.09 -4.20 18.03
C VAL A 98 -8.57 -4.62 19.42
#